data_AF-A0A9E5MAW8-F1
#
_entry.id   AF-A0A9E5MAW8-F1
#
_cell.length_a   1.000
_cell.length_b   1.000
_cell.length_c   1.000
_cell.angle_alpha   90.00
_cell.angle_beta   90.00
_cell.angle_gamma   90.00
#
_symmetry.space_group_name_H-M   'P 1'
#
loop_
_entity.id
_entity.type
_entity.pdbx_description
1 polymer ?
#
loop_
_entity_poly.entity_id
_entity_poly.type
_entity_poly.pdbx_seq_one_letter_code
_entity_poly.pdbx_strand_id
1 'polypeptide(L)'
;LMSAVVCTGFPARFDFSSAKTTSEYLAFMSRFGKVRMLGSAAYSLCVVATGAADVYMERSIMFWDIAAALAVAQGAGARLLTPLTGGSEPLSLVVAAESLQPALRDLVS
;
A
#
# COMPACT_ATOMS: atom_id res chain seq x y z
N LEU A 1 -6.25 -9.99 8.96
CA LEU A 1 -5.48 -9.75 7.72
C LEU A 1 -4.90 -11.03 7.09
N MET A 2 -4.85 -12.17 7.81
CA MET A 2 -4.36 -13.45 7.26
C MET A 2 -5.13 -13.99 6.04
N SER A 3 -6.38 -13.58 5.83
CA SER A 3 -7.15 -13.93 4.61
C SER A 3 -6.95 -12.95 3.45
N ALA A 4 -6.25 -11.83 3.68
CA ALA A 4 -6.09 -10.76 2.71
C ALA A 4 -4.78 -10.83 1.91
N VAL A 5 -4.82 -10.28 0.71
CA VAL A 5 -3.72 -10.11 -0.22
C VAL A 5 -3.27 -8.65 -0.21
N VAL A 6 -2.00 -8.41 0.05
CA VAL A 6 -1.38 -7.07 -0.04
C VAL A 6 -0.50 -6.97 -1.28
N CYS A 7 -0.68 -5.89 -2.03
CA CYS A 7 0.29 -5.40 -2.99
C CYS A 7 1.21 -4.39 -2.29
N THR A 8 2.52 -4.52 -2.49
CA THR A 8 3.54 -3.63 -1.92
C THR A 8 4.80 -3.66 -2.79
N GLY A 9 5.76 -2.79 -2.49
CA GLY A 9 7.09 -2.77 -3.11
C GLY A 9 8.18 -2.54 -2.07
N PHE A 10 9.43 -2.56 -2.52
CA PHE A 10 10.52 -1.95 -1.77
C PHE A 10 10.76 -0.56 -2.36
N PRO A 11 10.89 0.49 -1.53
CA PRO A 11 11.31 1.80 -1.98
C PRO A 11 12.60 1.74 -2.80
N ALA A 12 12.74 2.61 -3.81
CA ALA A 12 13.92 2.64 -4.67
C ALA A 12 15.25 2.81 -3.91
N ARG A 13 15.22 3.44 -2.73
CA ARG A 13 16.37 3.65 -1.84
C ARG A 13 16.22 2.88 -0.52
N PHE A 14 15.59 1.71 -0.55
CA PHE A 14 15.45 0.89 0.64
C PHE A 14 16.82 0.39 1.12
N ASP A 15 17.13 0.64 2.39
CA ASP A 15 18.38 0.22 3.01
C ASP A 15 18.26 -1.21 3.56
N PHE A 16 18.70 -2.18 2.77
CA PHE A 16 18.78 -3.58 3.19
C PHE A 16 19.90 -3.87 4.20
N SER A 17 20.82 -2.93 4.44
CA SER A 17 21.88 -3.11 5.45
C SER A 17 21.36 -2.84 6.87
N SER A 18 20.28 -2.06 7.00
CA SER A 18 19.58 -1.84 8.26
C SER A 18 18.73 -3.05 8.62
N ALA A 19 19.22 -3.86 9.57
CA ALA A 19 18.49 -5.00 10.12
C ALA A 19 17.14 -4.59 10.74
N LYS A 20 17.08 -3.40 11.36
CA LYS A 20 15.85 -2.84 11.94
C LYS A 20 14.82 -2.51 10.86
N THR A 21 15.22 -1.77 9.82
CA THR A 21 14.31 -1.37 8.73
C THR A 21 13.79 -2.58 7.98
N THR A 22 14.67 -3.56 7.74
CA THR A 22 14.31 -4.82 7.09
C THR A 22 13.34 -5.64 7.95
N SER A 23 13.59 -5.79 9.26
CA SER A 23 12.72 -6.56 10.15
C SER A 23 11.35 -5.91 10.34
N GLU A 24 11.29 -4.59 10.44
CA GLU A 24 10.03 -3.83 10.50
C GLU A 24 9.19 -4.03 9.23
N TYR A 25 9.82 -3.98 8.05
CA TYR A 25 9.12 -4.18 6.77
C TYR A 25 8.62 -5.62 6.60
N LEU A 26 9.45 -6.60 6.98
CA LEU A 26 9.07 -8.02 6.95
C LEU A 26 7.96 -8.34 7.96
N ALA A 27 8.06 -7.83 9.18
CA ALA A 27 7.04 -8.00 10.22
C ALA A 27 5.71 -7.35 9.82
N PHE A 28 5.76 -6.27 9.03
CA PHE A 28 4.57 -5.68 8.47
C PHE A 28 3.94 -6.59 7.40
N MET A 29 4.73 -7.04 6.43
CA MET A 29 4.25 -7.91 5.33
C MET A 29 3.70 -9.25 5.84
N SER A 30 4.26 -9.79 6.92
CA SER A 30 3.80 -11.05 7.53
C SER A 30 2.41 -11.00 8.14
N ARG A 31 1.79 -9.80 8.24
CA ARG A 31 0.40 -9.64 8.68
C ARG A 31 -0.63 -10.02 7.63
N PHE A 32 -0.22 -10.29 6.39
CA PHE A 32 -1.10 -10.66 5.28
C PHE A 32 -0.90 -12.11 4.89
N GLY A 33 -1.96 -12.77 4.41
CA GLY A 33 -1.86 -14.16 3.95
C GLY A 33 -1.05 -14.30 2.67
N LYS A 34 -1.07 -13.28 1.82
CA LYS A 34 -0.31 -13.25 0.56
C LYS A 34 0.23 -11.85 0.31
N VAL A 35 1.47 -11.81 -0.16
CA VAL A 35 2.16 -10.58 -0.58
C VAL A 35 2.40 -10.63 -2.09
N ARG A 36 2.27 -9.49 -2.76
CA ARG A 36 2.54 -9.30 -4.20
C ARG A 36 3.43 -8.08 -4.39
N MET A 37 4.52 -8.25 -5.12
CA MET A 37 5.41 -7.16 -5.54
C MET A 37 5.39 -7.07 -7.06
N LEU A 38 4.53 -6.20 -7.59
CA LEU A 38 4.22 -6.14 -9.02
C LEU A 38 5.13 -5.17 -9.80
N GLY A 39 5.91 -4.34 -9.10
CA GLY A 39 6.84 -3.39 -9.71
C GLY A 39 6.18 -2.16 -10.34
N SER A 40 4.87 -1.95 -10.15
CA SER A 40 4.15 -0.75 -10.59
C SER A 40 3.08 -0.38 -9.57
N ALA A 41 3.17 0.84 -9.04
CA ALA A 41 2.24 1.37 -8.05
C ALA A 41 0.83 1.59 -8.62
N ALA A 42 0.77 2.26 -9.78
CA ALA A 42 -0.47 2.45 -10.51
C ALA A 42 -1.17 1.12 -10.80
N TYR A 43 -0.42 0.11 -11.28
CA TYR A 43 -0.99 -1.21 -11.54
C TYR A 43 -1.45 -1.89 -10.25
N SER A 44 -0.69 -1.78 -9.15
CA SER A 44 -1.08 -2.36 -7.85
C SER A 44 -2.41 -1.78 -7.34
N LEU A 45 -2.64 -0.48 -7.52
CA LEU A 45 -3.92 0.16 -7.22
C LEU A 45 -5.05 -0.34 -8.13
N CYS A 46 -4.80 -0.56 -9.42
CA CYS A 46 -5.78 -1.17 -10.31
C CYS A 46 -6.11 -2.62 -9.89
N VAL A 47 -5.13 -3.40 -9.42
CA VAL A 47 -5.37 -4.74 -8.89
C VAL A 47 -6.29 -4.69 -7.67
N VAL A 48 -6.12 -3.69 -6.78
CA VAL A 48 -7.07 -3.43 -5.69
C VAL A 48 -8.46 -3.05 -6.21
N ALA A 49 -8.53 -2.16 -7.20
CA ALA A 49 -9.80 -1.74 -7.80
C ALA A 49 -10.61 -2.91 -8.40
N THR A 50 -9.93 -3.92 -8.95
CA THR A 50 -10.57 -5.13 -9.49
C THR A 50 -10.95 -6.18 -8.43
N GLY A 51 -10.55 -5.99 -7.16
CA GLY A 51 -10.73 -6.99 -6.10
C GLY A 51 -9.77 -8.17 -6.16
N ALA A 52 -8.76 -8.13 -7.05
CA ALA A 52 -7.73 -9.17 -7.14
C ALA A 52 -6.67 -9.07 -6.02
N ALA A 53 -6.59 -7.92 -5.35
CA ALA A 53 -5.92 -7.71 -4.08
C ALA A 53 -6.79 -6.86 -3.17
N ASP A 54 -6.58 -6.94 -1.86
CA ASP A 54 -7.42 -6.22 -0.90
C ASP A 54 -6.80 -4.89 -0.45
N VAL A 55 -5.46 -4.79 -0.51
CA VAL A 55 -4.71 -3.63 0.00
C VAL A 55 -3.54 -3.33 -0.93
N TYR A 56 -3.30 -2.05 -1.19
CA TYR A 56 -2.01 -1.54 -1.67
C TYR A 56 -1.37 -0.70 -0.57
N MET A 57 -0.11 -1.01 -0.24
CA MET A 57 0.70 -0.20 0.65
C MET A 57 2.04 0.08 0.00
N GLU A 58 2.54 1.30 0.17
CA GLU A 58 3.89 1.67 -0.27
C GLU A 58 4.48 2.73 0.65
N ARG A 59 5.80 2.73 0.76
CA ARG A 59 6.56 3.80 1.41
C ARG A 59 7.40 4.54 0.38
N SER A 60 7.62 5.83 0.63
CA SER A 60 8.49 6.69 -0.20
C SER A 60 8.14 6.66 -1.69
N ILE A 61 6.85 6.84 -1.99
CA ILE A 61 6.34 6.91 -3.36
C ILE A 61 5.94 8.34 -3.72
N MET A 62 6.03 8.70 -4.99
CA MET A 62 5.62 10.03 -5.42
C MET A 62 4.12 10.07 -5.71
N PHE A 63 3.49 11.22 -5.47
CA PHE A 63 2.05 11.39 -5.71
C PHE A 63 1.65 11.04 -7.16
N TRP A 64 2.49 11.40 -8.14
CA TRP A 64 2.23 11.11 -9.55
C TRP A 64 2.24 9.61 -9.89
N ASP A 65 2.93 8.77 -9.11
CA ASP A 65 2.96 7.32 -9.34
C ASP A 65 1.60 6.66 -9.03
N ILE A 66 0.77 7.33 -8.21
CA ILE A 66 -0.51 6.80 -7.72
C ILE A 66 -1.72 7.63 -8.13
N ALA A 67 -1.57 8.91 -8.46
CA ALA A 67 -2.69 9.86 -8.57
C ALA A 67 -3.83 9.36 -9.47
N ALA A 68 -3.49 8.87 -10.67
CA ALA A 68 -4.49 8.37 -11.61
C ALA A 68 -5.18 7.09 -11.11
N ALA A 69 -4.41 6.11 -10.66
CA ALA A 69 -4.96 4.82 -10.22
C ALA A 69 -5.66 4.90 -8.86
N LEU A 70 -5.32 5.89 -8.03
CA LEU A 70 -6.00 6.16 -6.77
C LEU A 70 -7.46 6.58 -7.03
N ALA A 71 -7.69 7.47 -8.00
CA ALA A 71 -9.05 7.85 -8.39
C ALA A 71 -9.86 6.65 -8.89
N VAL A 72 -9.24 5.75 -9.67
CA VAL A 72 -9.86 4.49 -10.11
C VAL A 72 -10.21 3.59 -8.94
N ALA A 73 -9.25 3.34 -8.03
CA ALA A 73 -9.49 2.50 -6.86
C ALA A 73 -10.58 3.07 -5.95
N GLN A 74 -10.62 4.39 -5.75
CA GLN A 74 -11.67 5.05 -4.99
C GLN A 74 -13.04 4.93 -5.67
N GLY A 75 -13.10 5.05 -6.99
CA GLY A 75 -14.32 4.79 -7.77
C GLY A 75 -14.84 3.36 -7.63
N ALA A 76 -13.95 2.40 -7.37
CA ALA A 76 -14.29 1.01 -7.09
C ALA A 76 -14.58 0.72 -5.59
N GLY A 77 -14.65 1.75 -4.74
CA GLY A 77 -14.97 1.63 -3.31
C GLY A 77 -13.77 1.46 -2.38
N ALA A 78 -12.53 1.43 -2.89
CA ALA A 78 -11.36 1.46 -2.05
C ALA A 78 -11.20 2.82 -1.35
N ARG A 79 -10.54 2.85 -0.19
CA ARG A 79 -10.27 4.09 0.55
C ARG A 79 -8.79 4.22 0.83
N LEU A 80 -8.30 5.45 0.68
CA LEU A 80 -7.03 5.88 1.22
C LEU A 80 -7.17 6.08 2.73
N LEU A 81 -6.31 5.42 3.50
CA LEU A 81 -6.34 5.44 4.97
C LEU A 81 -5.28 6.37 5.58
N THR A 82 -4.32 6.83 4.77
CA THR A 82 -3.29 7.79 5.14
C THR A 82 -3.62 9.20 4.65
N PRO A 83 -3.26 10.27 5.35
CA PRO A 83 -3.35 11.62 4.81
C PRO A 83 -2.50 11.78 3.54
N LEU A 84 -3.02 12.47 2.52
CA LEU A 84 -2.19 12.94 1.42
C LEU A 84 -1.41 14.17 1.89
N THR A 85 -0.10 14.05 2.00
CA THR A 85 0.79 15.20 2.14
C THR A 85 0.98 15.81 0.75
N GLY A 86 0.59 17.07 0.58
CA GLY A 86 0.84 17.79 -0.67
C GLY A 86 2.33 18.12 -0.86
N GLY A 87 2.71 18.43 -2.10
CA GLY A 87 4.05 18.91 -2.44
C GLY A 87 4.90 17.87 -3.19
N SER A 88 6.21 18.12 -3.21
CA SER A 88 7.21 17.36 -3.97
C SER A 88 7.86 16.23 -3.16
N GLU A 89 7.32 15.93 -1.98
CA GLU A 89 7.91 14.95 -1.06
C GLU A 89 7.31 13.55 -1.27
N PRO A 90 8.11 12.49 -1.10
CA PRO A 90 7.60 11.13 -1.10
C PRO A 90 6.62 10.90 0.04
N LEU A 91 5.52 10.20 -0.25
CA LEU A 91 4.49 9.84 0.72
C LEU A 91 4.55 8.35 1.07
N SER A 92 3.93 7.99 2.19
CA SER A 92 3.60 6.60 2.52
C SER A 92 2.08 6.47 2.48
N LEU A 93 1.57 5.47 1.75
CA LEU A 93 0.13 5.27 1.63
C LEU A 93 -0.31 3.87 2.03
N VAL A 94 -1.57 3.81 2.45
CA VAL A 94 -2.36 2.58 2.53
C VAL A 94 -3.69 2.82 1.85
N VAL A 95 -3.97 2.06 0.79
CA VAL A 95 -5.27 2.03 0.11
C VAL A 95 -5.85 0.64 0.25
N ALA A 96 -7.09 0.54 0.74
CA ALA A 96 -7.70 -0.74 1.05
C ALA A 96 -9.14 -0.82 0.55
N ALA A 97 -9.57 -2.03 0.20
CA ALA A 97 -10.98 -2.35 -0.03
C ALA A 97 -11.83 -2.03 1.21
N GLU A 98 -13.12 -1.71 1.00
CA GLU A 98 -14.01 -1.24 2.05
C GLU A 98 -14.14 -2.19 3.25
N SER A 99 -14.18 -3.49 2.99
CA SER A 99 -14.30 -4.53 4.00
C SER A 99 -13.12 -4.59 4.99
N LEU A 100 -11.94 -4.10 4.61
CA LEU A 100 -10.74 -4.17 5.44
C LEU A 100 -10.42 -2.89 6.20
N GLN A 101 -11.15 -1.80 5.96
CA GLN A 101 -10.88 -0.51 6.63
C GLN A 101 -10.90 -0.61 8.17
N PRO A 102 -11.84 -1.33 8.82
CA PRO A 102 -11.86 -1.41 10.28
C PRO A 102 -10.60 -2.08 10.84
N ALA A 103 -10.14 -3.15 10.19
CA ALA A 103 -8.98 -3.92 10.63
C ALA A 103 -7.64 -3.23 10.36
N LEU A 104 -7.61 -2.27 9.43
CA LEU A 104 -6.41 -1.53 9.05
C LEU A 104 -6.29 -0.18 9.74
N ARG A 105 -7.38 0.41 10.23
CA ARG A 105 -7.34 1.74 10.86
C ARG A 105 -6.32 1.83 12.00
N ASP A 106 -6.26 0.80 12.85
CA ASP A 106 -5.31 0.70 13.98
C ASP A 106 -3.85 0.46 13.55
N LEU A 107 -3.63 0.13 12.28
CA LEU A 107 -2.32 -0.13 11.70
C LEU A 107 -1.68 1.11 11.07
N VAL A 108 -2.51 2.10 10.74
CA VAL A 108 -2.08 3.33 10.05
C VAL A 108 -2.03 4.54 11.00
N SER A 109 -2.57 4.42 12.22
CA SER A 109 -2.43 5.38 13.33
C SER A 109 -1.07 5.26 14.02
#